data_AF-A0A7C7T623-F1
#
_entry.id   AF-A0A7C7T623-F1
#
_cell.length_a   1.000
_cell.length_b   1.000
_cell.length_c   1.000
_cell.angle_alpha   90.00
_cell.angle_beta   90.00
_cell.angle_gamma   90.00
#
_symmetry.space_group_name_H-M   'P 1'
#
loop_
_entity.id
_entity.type
_entity.pdbx_description
1 polymer ?
#
loop_
_entity_poly.entity_id
_entity_poly.type
_entity_poly.pdbx_seq_one_letter_code
_entity_poly.pdbx_strand_id
1 'polypeptide(L)'
;SRVSNTYTSAHPNAGLPNEFGEYDLGAITMSEQVGEWAESGLVNILGGCCGSTPDHIKAIADAIDGLPPRKIPNIKPECRLSGLEAFNIGDESLFINVGERANVTGSAKFKRLILNEEYEEALDICRTQVEDGAQV
;
A
#
# COMPACT_ATOMS: atom_id res chain seq x y z
N SER A 1 4.99 12.28 3.38
CA SER A 1 4.07 11.15 3.65
C SER A 1 3.47 11.24 5.05
N ARG A 2 2.13 11.21 5.16
CA ARG A 2 1.34 11.38 6.41
C ARG A 2 0.90 10.05 7.07
N VAL A 3 1.21 8.91 6.45
CA VAL A 3 0.62 7.61 6.80
C VAL A 3 1.58 6.64 7.49
N SER A 4 2.89 6.80 7.27
CA SER A 4 3.92 5.93 7.84
C SER A 4 4.64 6.63 9.00
N ASN A 5 4.70 5.97 10.16
CA ASN A 5 5.48 6.41 11.34
C ASN A 5 6.91 5.83 11.34
N THR A 6 7.39 5.33 10.21
CA THR A 6 8.76 4.83 10.04
C THR A 6 9.47 5.56 8.89
N TYR A 7 10.76 5.28 8.72
CA TYR A 7 11.54 5.71 7.57
C TYR A 7 10.96 5.13 6.28
N THR A 8 11.07 5.86 5.18
CA THR A 8 10.55 5.44 3.86
C THR A 8 11.71 5.32 2.88
N SER A 9 11.81 4.18 2.20
CA SER A 9 12.74 3.95 1.10
C SER A 9 11.99 3.81 -0.22
N ALA A 10 12.55 4.31 -1.31
CA ALA A 10 12.02 4.13 -2.65
C ALA A 10 13.13 3.77 -3.64
N HIS A 11 12.86 2.75 -4.46
CA HIS A 11 13.79 2.22 -5.46
C HIS A 11 13.02 2.03 -6.78
N PRO A 12 12.74 3.10 -7.52
CA PRO A 12 12.03 2.99 -8.80
C PRO A 12 12.91 2.30 -9.86
N ASN A 13 12.24 1.72 -10.85
CA ASN A 13 12.90 1.26 -12.08
C ASN A 13 13.31 2.48 -12.92
N ALA A 14 14.22 2.28 -13.88
CA ALA A 14 14.54 3.25 -14.93
C ALA A 14 13.41 3.31 -15.97
N GLY A 15 12.21 3.70 -15.54
CA GLY A 15 11.00 3.74 -16.36
C GLY A 15 10.21 2.43 -16.39
N LEU A 16 9.17 2.40 -17.22
CA LEU A 16 8.46 1.16 -17.54
C LEU A 16 9.29 0.34 -18.52
N PRO A 17 9.26 -1.00 -18.43
CA PRO A 17 9.91 -1.83 -19.43
C PRO A 17 9.27 -1.61 -20.81
N ASN A 18 10.09 -1.54 -21.84
CA ASN A 18 9.64 -1.48 -23.23
C ASN A 18 9.21 -2.87 -23.74
N GLU A 19 8.79 -2.97 -24.99
CA GLU A 19 8.31 -4.23 -25.60
C GLU A 19 9.36 -5.36 -25.61
N PHE A 20 10.64 -5.02 -25.48
CA PHE A 20 11.76 -5.96 -25.38
C PHE A 20 12.18 -6.26 -23.93
N GLY A 21 11.49 -5.66 -22.95
CA GLY A 21 11.81 -5.79 -21.53
C GLY A 21 12.99 -4.93 -21.05
N GLU A 22 13.45 -3.99 -21.89
CA GLU A 22 14.54 -3.07 -21.57
C GLU A 22 14.00 -1.78 -20.93
N TYR A 23 14.91 -0.98 -20.36
CA TYR A 23 14.58 0.23 -19.60
C TYR A 23 15.28 1.44 -20.22
N ASP A 24 14.50 2.39 -20.72
CA ASP A 24 15.00 3.48 -21.56
C ASP A 24 15.09 4.83 -20.84
N LEU A 25 14.64 4.93 -19.58
CA LEU A 25 14.69 6.20 -18.84
C LEU A 25 16.14 6.51 -18.46
N GLY A 26 16.68 7.62 -18.98
CA GLY A 26 18.04 8.03 -18.68
C GLY A 26 18.25 8.51 -17.24
N ALA A 27 19.50 8.46 -16.79
CA ALA A 27 19.93 8.83 -15.44
C ALA A 27 19.48 10.23 -14.99
N ILE A 28 19.64 11.25 -15.85
CA ILE A 28 19.26 12.64 -15.52
C ILE A 28 17.75 12.74 -15.31
N THR A 29 16.95 12.28 -16.26
CA THR A 29 15.48 12.36 -16.18
C THR A 29 14.94 11.57 -14.99
N MET A 30 15.49 10.38 -14.71
CA MET A 30 15.13 9.62 -13.51
C MET A 30 15.48 10.40 -12.24
N SER A 31 16.68 11.01 -12.17
CA SER A 31 17.13 11.77 -11.00
C SER A 31 16.28 13.02 -10.72
N GLU A 32 15.84 13.73 -11.75
CA GLU A 32 14.94 14.89 -11.61
C GLU A 32 13.60 14.46 -11.01
N GLN A 33 12.98 13.39 -11.55
CA GLN A 33 11.68 12.89 -11.09
C GLN A 33 11.72 12.40 -9.64
N VAL A 34 12.76 11.65 -9.26
CA VAL A 34 12.87 11.13 -7.89
C VAL A 34 13.41 12.18 -6.92
N GLY A 35 14.15 13.17 -7.42
CA GLY A 35 14.62 14.33 -6.66
C GLY A 35 13.45 15.13 -6.08
N GLU A 36 12.38 15.33 -6.85
CA GLU A 36 11.14 15.97 -6.38
C GLU A 36 10.56 15.28 -5.13
N TRP A 37 10.74 13.96 -4.99
CA TRP A 37 10.26 13.21 -3.83
C TRP A 37 11.09 13.52 -2.57
N ALA A 38 12.40 13.70 -2.73
CA ALA A 38 13.30 14.10 -1.64
C ALA A 38 13.00 15.55 -1.23
N GLU A 39 12.86 16.47 -2.18
CA GLU A 39 12.50 17.87 -1.94
C GLU A 39 11.14 17.99 -1.22
N SER A 40 10.17 17.16 -1.62
CA SER A 40 8.85 17.07 -1.01
C SER A 40 8.85 16.36 0.36
N GLY A 41 10.01 15.90 0.85
CA GLY A 41 10.14 15.21 2.13
C GLY A 41 9.36 13.90 2.20
N LEU A 42 9.31 13.14 1.11
CA LEU A 42 8.58 11.87 1.02
C LEU A 42 9.43 10.66 1.41
N VAL A 43 10.75 10.76 1.29
CA VAL A 43 11.68 9.64 1.39
C VAL A 43 12.86 9.93 2.32
N ASN A 44 13.45 8.86 2.83
CA ASN A 44 14.66 8.85 3.66
C ASN A 44 15.82 8.16 2.96
N ILE A 45 15.52 7.23 2.05
CA ILE A 45 16.49 6.49 1.23
C ILE A 45 15.95 6.48 -0.19
N LEU A 46 16.80 6.82 -1.15
CA LEU A 46 16.54 6.68 -2.58
C LEU A 46 17.58 5.76 -3.20
N GLY A 47 17.14 4.97 -4.18
CA GLY A 47 18.02 4.16 -5.01
C GLY A 47 17.36 3.82 -6.33
N GLY A 48 17.85 2.77 -6.97
CA GLY A 48 17.29 2.24 -8.21
C GLY A 48 16.97 0.75 -8.10
N CYS A 49 16.09 0.28 -8.97
CA CYS A 49 15.73 -1.12 -9.13
C CYS A 49 16.10 -1.58 -10.56
N CYS A 50 15.15 -2.12 -11.33
CA CYS A 50 15.43 -2.63 -12.66
C CYS A 50 15.81 -1.51 -13.64
N GLY A 51 16.82 -1.75 -14.48
CA GLY A 51 17.32 -0.79 -15.46
C GLY A 51 18.24 0.30 -14.91
N SER A 52 18.26 0.52 -13.59
CA SER A 52 19.15 1.49 -12.97
C SER A 52 20.62 1.02 -13.02
N THR A 53 21.51 1.93 -13.38
CA THR A 53 22.96 1.71 -13.48
C THR A 53 23.73 2.57 -12.47
N PRO A 54 25.05 2.39 -12.30
CA PRO A 54 25.85 3.31 -11.48
C PRO A 54 25.69 4.79 -11.86
N ASP A 55 25.48 5.10 -13.14
CA ASP A 55 25.24 6.48 -13.60
C ASP A 55 23.91 7.04 -13.06
N HIS A 56 22.87 6.19 -12.98
CA HIS A 56 21.60 6.57 -12.36
C HIS A 56 21.79 6.85 -10.88
N ILE A 57 22.49 5.97 -10.16
CA ILE A 57 22.73 6.14 -8.72
C ILE A 57 23.53 7.42 -8.46
N LYS A 58 24.53 7.71 -9.29
CA LYS A 58 25.29 8.96 -9.20
C LYS A 58 24.40 10.18 -9.42
N ALA A 59 23.61 10.19 -10.50
CA ALA A 59 22.71 11.31 -10.79
C ALA A 59 21.69 11.53 -9.67
N ILE A 60 21.12 10.45 -9.11
CA ILE A 60 20.21 10.52 -7.96
C ILE A 60 20.93 11.11 -6.74
N ALA A 61 22.14 10.65 -6.43
CA ALA A 61 22.91 11.15 -5.29
C ALA A 61 23.24 12.65 -5.45
N ASP A 62 23.67 13.06 -6.64
CA ASP A 62 23.97 14.47 -6.95
C ASP A 62 22.71 15.35 -6.86
N ALA A 63 21.55 14.85 -7.33
CA ALA A 63 20.29 15.60 -7.33
C ALA A 63 19.70 15.83 -5.93
N ILE A 64 19.98 14.95 -4.97
CA ILE A 64 19.43 15.05 -3.61
C ILE A 64 20.44 15.53 -2.57
N ASP A 65 21.67 15.85 -2.98
CA ASP A 65 22.72 16.31 -2.08
C ASP A 65 22.28 17.59 -1.35
N GLY A 66 22.56 17.65 -0.05
CA GLY A 66 22.14 18.76 0.81
C GLY A 66 20.65 18.81 1.19
N LEU A 67 19.78 17.95 0.63
CA LEU A 67 18.38 17.90 1.04
C LEU A 67 18.20 17.18 2.39
N PRO A 68 17.34 17.69 3.28
CA PRO A 68 17.08 17.02 4.54
C PRO A 68 16.25 15.75 4.31
N PRO A 69 16.50 14.67 5.07
CA PRO A 69 15.67 13.47 4.98
C PRO A 69 14.25 13.77 5.47
N ARG A 70 13.26 12.98 4.98
CA ARG A 70 11.89 13.04 5.49
C ARG A 70 11.84 12.97 7.02
N LYS A 71 11.11 13.90 7.63
CA LYS A 71 10.76 13.83 9.06
C LYS A 71 9.66 12.78 9.28
N ILE A 72 9.88 11.90 10.26
CA ILE A 72 8.88 10.92 10.67
C ILE A 72 7.76 11.66 11.42
N PRO A 73 6.50 11.59 10.95
CA PRO A 73 5.38 12.19 11.64
C PRO A 73 5.06 11.41 12.92
N ASN A 74 4.63 12.12 13.96
CA ASN A 74 3.96 11.50 15.08
C ASN A 74 2.51 11.19 14.68
N ILE A 75 2.15 9.91 14.60
CA ILE A 75 0.81 9.46 14.21
C ILE A 75 0.12 8.94 15.47
N LYS A 76 -1.06 9.48 15.79
CA LYS A 76 -1.85 9.00 16.92
C LYS A 76 -2.18 7.50 16.73
N PRO A 77 -1.94 6.66 17.75
CA PRO A 77 -2.37 5.27 17.72
C PRO A 77 -3.89 5.17 17.56
N GLU A 78 -4.32 4.39 16.57
CA GLU A 78 -5.71 4.08 16.25
C GLU A 78 -5.78 2.60 15.85
N CYS A 79 -6.97 2.00 15.90
CA CYS A 79 -7.15 0.68 15.32
C CYS A 79 -7.17 0.85 13.80
N ARG A 80 -6.16 0.29 13.11
CA ARG A 80 -6.02 0.34 11.66
C ARG A 80 -6.09 -1.08 11.12
N LEU A 81 -7.09 -1.34 10.31
CA LEU A 81 -7.32 -2.60 9.61
C LEU A 81 -7.20 -2.36 8.10
N SER A 82 -7.11 -3.42 7.32
CA SER A 82 -7.07 -3.31 5.86
C SER A 82 -7.55 -4.59 5.19
N GLY A 83 -8.38 -4.42 4.17
CA GLY A 83 -8.58 -5.41 3.09
C GLY A 83 -7.83 -4.95 1.85
N LEU A 84 -8.57 -4.60 0.79
CA LEU A 84 -8.03 -3.86 -0.36
C LEU A 84 -7.89 -2.36 -0.08
N GLU A 85 -8.70 -1.85 0.84
CA GLU A 85 -8.70 -0.44 1.25
C GLU A 85 -8.33 -0.34 2.74
N ALA A 86 -7.77 0.81 3.12
CA ALA A 86 -7.45 1.10 4.51
C ALA A 86 -8.73 1.42 5.31
N PHE A 87 -8.87 0.82 6.49
CA PHE A 87 -9.99 1.06 7.38
C PHE A 87 -9.48 1.50 8.76
N ASN A 88 -9.75 2.75 9.13
CA ASN A 88 -9.24 3.35 10.36
C ASN A 88 -10.38 3.64 11.33
N ILE A 89 -10.24 3.16 12.57
CA ILE A 89 -11.20 3.34 13.65
C ILE A 89 -10.55 4.23 14.71
N GLY A 90 -11.09 5.44 14.86
CA GLY A 90 -10.61 6.48 15.78
C GLY A 90 -11.76 7.13 16.54
N ASP A 91 -11.49 8.26 17.20
CA ASP A 91 -12.45 8.92 18.11
C ASP A 91 -13.73 9.41 17.40
N GLU A 92 -13.63 9.73 16.10
CA GLU A 92 -14.74 10.22 15.27
C GLU A 92 -15.52 9.07 14.59
N SER A 93 -15.12 7.82 14.80
CA SER A 93 -15.79 6.67 14.20
C SER A 93 -17.11 6.37 14.91
N LEU A 94 -18.13 6.02 14.12
CA LEU A 94 -19.38 5.48 14.66
C LEU A 94 -19.20 4.00 15.06
N PHE A 95 -20.30 3.35 15.42
CA PHE A 95 -20.31 1.91 15.67
C PHE A 95 -19.84 1.13 14.45
N ILE A 96 -18.97 0.15 14.68
CA ILE A 96 -18.41 -0.71 13.65
C ILE A 96 -19.10 -2.07 13.71
N ASN A 97 -19.82 -2.40 12.66
CA ASN A 97 -20.46 -3.70 12.48
C ASN A 97 -19.44 -4.69 11.91
N VAL A 98 -19.29 -5.82 12.60
CA VAL A 98 -18.48 -6.96 12.16
C VAL A 98 -19.42 -8.07 11.70
N GLY A 99 -19.27 -8.56 10.48
CA GLY A 99 -20.12 -9.59 9.89
C GLY A 99 -19.96 -10.94 10.58
N GLU A 100 -21.01 -11.43 11.24
CA GLU A 100 -20.98 -12.68 12.01
C GLU A 100 -21.42 -13.94 11.23
N ARG A 101 -22.07 -13.79 10.07
CA ARG A 101 -22.77 -14.90 9.38
C ARG A 101 -21.81 -15.90 8.71
N ALA A 102 -20.57 -15.50 8.46
CA ALA A 102 -19.50 -16.35 7.93
C ALA A 102 -18.85 -17.21 9.04
N ASN A 103 -19.66 -17.92 9.82
CA ASN A 103 -19.25 -18.69 10.99
C ASN A 103 -19.92 -20.08 10.98
N VAL A 104 -19.12 -21.14 10.86
CA VAL A 104 -19.61 -22.53 10.79
C VAL A 104 -20.29 -23.02 12.07
N THR A 105 -20.01 -22.39 13.21
CA THR A 105 -20.68 -22.73 14.48
C THR A 105 -21.98 -21.95 14.65
N GLY A 106 -22.03 -20.70 14.19
CA GLY A 106 -23.17 -19.79 14.37
C GLY A 106 -24.20 -19.79 13.22
N SER A 107 -23.81 -20.22 12.01
CA SER A 107 -24.63 -20.17 10.82
C SER A 107 -24.80 -21.56 10.21
N ALA A 108 -25.98 -22.16 10.41
CA ALA A 108 -26.30 -23.47 9.85
C ALA A 108 -26.21 -23.49 8.31
N LYS A 109 -26.60 -22.38 7.65
CA LYS A 109 -26.46 -22.21 6.20
C LYS A 109 -24.98 -22.22 5.82
N PHE A 110 -24.16 -21.36 6.42
CA PHE A 110 -22.73 -21.26 6.09
C PHE A 110 -22.00 -22.59 6.36
N LYS A 111 -22.27 -23.25 7.50
CA LYS A 111 -21.73 -24.58 7.82
C LYS A 111 -22.01 -25.60 6.71
N ARG A 112 -23.25 -25.65 6.22
CA ARG A 112 -23.64 -26.58 5.15
C ARG A 112 -22.85 -26.30 3.86
N LEU A 113 -22.78 -25.02 3.44
CA LEU A 113 -22.05 -24.64 2.23
C LEU A 113 -20.58 -25.04 2.32
N ILE A 114 -19.93 -24.76 3.45
CA ILE A 114 -18.52 -25.13 3.66
C ILE A 114 -18.32 -26.65 3.66
N LEU A 115 -19.18 -27.43 4.32
CA LEU A 115 -19.07 -28.90 4.33
C LEU A 115 -19.29 -29.55 2.96
N ASN A 116 -20.08 -28.90 2.11
CA ASN A 116 -20.35 -29.35 0.74
C ASN A 116 -19.37 -28.77 -0.30
N GLU A 117 -18.38 -27.98 0.13
CA GLU A 117 -17.44 -27.27 -0.75
C GLU A 117 -18.11 -26.27 -1.73
N GLU A 118 -19.29 -25.76 -1.36
CA GLU A 118 -20.09 -24.78 -2.12
C GLU A 118 -19.58 -23.34 -1.85
N TYR A 119 -18.33 -23.06 -2.23
CA TYR A 119 -17.63 -21.82 -1.86
C TYR A 119 -18.18 -20.55 -2.53
N GLU A 120 -18.69 -20.63 -3.76
CA GLU A 120 -19.28 -19.45 -4.44
C GLU A 120 -20.50 -18.92 -3.67
N GLU A 121 -21.42 -19.80 -3.29
CA GLU A 121 -22.59 -19.42 -2.49
C GLU A 121 -22.19 -18.96 -1.07
N ALA A 122 -21.08 -19.48 -0.53
CA ALA A 122 -20.56 -19.04 0.75
C ALA A 122 -20.00 -17.60 0.68
N LEU A 123 -19.37 -17.23 -0.43
CA LEU A 123 -18.89 -15.87 -0.67
C LEU A 123 -20.05 -14.88 -0.80
N ASP A 124 -21.18 -15.29 -1.38
CA ASP A 124 -22.36 -14.43 -1.46
C ASP A 124 -22.89 -14.04 -0.06
N ILE A 125 -22.80 -14.93 0.93
CA ILE A 125 -23.13 -14.60 2.33
C ILE A 125 -22.22 -13.48 2.86
N CYS A 126 -20.92 -13.54 2.57
CA CYS A 126 -19.98 -12.49 2.95
C CYS A 126 -20.29 -11.17 2.25
N ARG A 127 -20.55 -11.21 0.93
CA ARG A 127 -20.86 -10.02 0.14
C ARG A 127 -22.13 -9.33 0.64
N THR A 128 -23.20 -10.08 0.87
CA THR A 128 -24.46 -9.51 1.39
C THR A 128 -24.25 -8.84 2.74
N GLN A 129 -23.39 -9.37 3.63
CA GLN A 129 -23.11 -8.69 4.89
C GLN A 129 -22.46 -7.31 4.69
N VAL A 130 -21.54 -7.19 3.73
CA VAL A 130 -20.91 -5.91 3.39
C VAL A 130 -21.93 -4.95 2.79
N GLU A 131 -22.78 -5.43 1.86
CA GLU A 131 -23.87 -4.64 1.25
C GLU A 131 -24.90 -4.17 2.30
N ASP A 132 -25.14 -5.00 3.33
CA ASP A 132 -26.03 -4.71 4.46
C ASP A 132 -25.36 -3.82 5.54
N GLY A 133 -24.10 -3.40 5.36
CA GLY A 133 -23.42 -2.43 6.21
C GLY A 133 -22.41 -2.98 7.22
N ALA A 134 -21.97 -4.24 7.08
CA ALA A 134 -20.78 -4.72 7.78
C ALA A 134 -19.52 -4.05 7.21
N GLN A 135 -18.69 -3.48 8.09
CA GLN A 135 -17.43 -2.84 7.70
C GLN A 135 -16.22 -3.78 7.83
N VAL A 136 -16.37 -4.86 8.60
CA VAL A 136 -15.35 -5.90 8.83
C VAL A 136 -15.98 -7.27 8.67
#